data_AF-A0A2G8SKT9-F1
#
_entry.id   AF-A0A2G8SKT9-F1
#
_cell.length_a   1.000
_cell.length_b   1.000
_cell.length_c   1.000
_cell.angle_alpha   90.00
_cell.angle_beta   90.00
_cell.angle_gamma   90.00
#
_symmetry.space_group_name_H-M   'P 1'
#
loop_
_entity.id
_entity.type
_entity.pdbx_description
1 polymer ?
#
loop_
_entity_poly.entity_id
_entity_poly.type
_entity_poly.pdbx_seq_one_letter_code
_entity_poly.pdbx_strand_id
1 'polypeptide(L)'
;MFLYYILTLFLVALATQVAAHGYLSEVSIDGQTYVGNVPNQTPKDSPIRLIDDIDPVKGASNPNLSCGQNAQNAALVVPANPGSQVAFSWASGNGGNWPHNTGPLMTYMALCEGTTCDKYDATNANWFKIDEAGLKPDGSGWWQQDIMNGQSYTLTLPDDIAPGEYLIRHEIIALQIALSVGGAEFYPSCTQVRVGGSGSGTPSPTVHFPGAYSDTDPGIYTPDVYNPGFTYVFPGPAIASFGTGTGNSSSGTTPTGSSPSSSPAPSAPTSTSSIDPPSSSSNPISSTASTADGGDPTTTFLPSSTMSSGSTSVSSATTTSASDAASSTSSSSSCWDQNGKKHLHNWARDWLETRRVIKIRRSRLH
;
A
#
# COMPACT_ATOMS: atom_id res chain seq x y z
N MET A 1 40.91 39.43 -16.39
CA MET A 1 39.51 39.37 -16.86
C MET A 1 39.05 37.98 -17.34
N PHE A 2 39.94 36.97 -17.40
CA PHE A 2 39.61 35.59 -17.75
C PHE A 2 39.40 34.65 -16.54
N LEU A 3 39.67 35.13 -15.32
CA LEU A 3 39.59 34.31 -14.10
C LEU A 3 38.24 34.40 -13.36
N TYR A 4 37.35 35.30 -13.80
CA TYR A 4 36.00 35.48 -13.23
C TYR A 4 34.91 34.71 -13.99
N TYR A 5 35.22 34.15 -15.16
CA TYR A 5 34.25 33.40 -15.98
C TYR A 5 34.21 31.89 -15.68
N ILE A 6 35.16 31.37 -14.91
CA ILE A 6 35.17 29.95 -14.50
C ILE A 6 34.38 29.74 -13.19
N LEU A 7 34.07 30.81 -12.44
CA LEU A 7 33.33 30.73 -11.18
C LEU A 7 31.80 30.81 -11.34
N THR A 8 31.29 31.11 -12.54
CA THR A 8 29.84 31.25 -12.80
C THR A 8 29.22 30.05 -13.52
N LEU A 9 29.96 28.96 -13.74
CA LEU A 9 29.46 27.73 -14.37
C LEU A 9 29.38 26.51 -13.43
N PHE A 10 29.30 26.76 -12.12
CA PHE A 10 28.98 25.75 -11.11
C PHE A 10 27.63 26.06 -10.46
N LEU A 11 26.62 26.42 -11.27
CA LEU A 11 25.23 26.25 -10.85
C LEU A 11 24.96 24.74 -10.96
N VAL A 12 25.38 24.01 -9.92
CA VAL A 12 25.12 22.58 -9.78
C VAL A 12 23.62 22.40 -9.89
N ALA A 13 23.17 21.79 -10.99
CA ALA A 13 21.85 21.20 -11.09
C ALA A 13 21.82 20.02 -10.09
N LEU A 14 21.65 20.31 -8.80
CA LEU A 14 21.16 19.30 -7.87
C LEU A 14 19.72 19.05 -8.31
N ALA A 15 19.52 18.00 -9.10
CA ALA A 15 18.21 17.38 -9.19
C ALA A 15 17.87 16.93 -7.77
N THR A 16 17.10 17.75 -7.05
CA THR A 16 16.49 17.36 -5.79
C THR A 16 15.51 16.26 -6.14
N GLN A 17 15.94 15.01 -6.04
CA GLN A 17 15.03 13.87 -6.07
C GLN A 17 14.14 14.03 -4.84
N VAL A 18 12.88 14.40 -5.08
CA VAL A 18 11.92 14.63 -4.01
C VAL A 18 11.53 13.26 -3.47
N ALA A 19 12.09 12.89 -2.33
CA ALA A 19 11.77 11.63 -1.62
C ALA A 19 10.39 11.68 -0.92
N ALA A 20 9.44 12.43 -1.49
CA ALA A 20 8.15 12.68 -0.86
C ALA A 20 7.12 11.58 -1.11
N HIS A 21 7.35 10.66 -2.04
CA HIS A 21 6.42 9.58 -2.39
C HIS A 21 7.13 8.23 -2.40
N GLY A 22 6.41 7.14 -2.63
CA GLY A 22 6.96 5.80 -2.52
C GLY A 22 6.16 4.72 -3.23
N TYR A 23 6.65 3.50 -3.11
CA TYR A 23 6.10 2.32 -3.74
C TYR A 23 6.37 1.08 -2.87
N LEU A 24 5.61 0.00 -3.12
CA LEU A 24 5.83 -1.27 -2.48
C LEU A 24 7.11 -1.90 -3.06
N SER A 25 8.18 -1.92 -2.26
CA SER A 25 9.50 -2.37 -2.73
C SER A 25 9.71 -3.86 -2.53
N GLU A 26 9.09 -4.46 -1.53
CA GLU A 26 9.21 -5.91 -1.27
C GLU A 26 7.93 -6.48 -0.67
N VAL A 27 7.68 -7.75 -0.97
CA VAL A 27 6.70 -8.58 -0.28
C VAL A 27 7.39 -9.84 0.20
N SER A 28 7.17 -10.23 1.45
CA SER A 28 7.59 -11.53 1.98
C SER A 28 6.36 -12.41 2.25
N ILE A 29 6.38 -13.65 1.79
CA ILE A 29 5.32 -14.64 2.05
C ILE A 29 5.98 -15.83 2.74
N ASP A 30 5.57 -16.11 3.98
CA ASP A 30 6.13 -17.19 4.82
C ASP A 30 7.68 -17.17 4.90
N GLY A 31 8.25 -15.97 4.95
CA GLY A 31 9.69 -15.72 5.02
C GLY A 31 10.42 -15.70 3.67
N GLN A 32 9.75 -16.02 2.56
CA GLN A 32 10.32 -15.87 1.23
C GLN A 32 10.08 -14.45 0.71
N THR A 33 11.16 -13.69 0.55
CA THR A 33 11.11 -12.31 0.04
C THR A 33 11.12 -12.27 -1.49
N TYR A 34 10.28 -11.39 -2.03
CA TYR A 34 10.17 -11.05 -3.44
C TYR A 34 10.36 -9.54 -3.60
N VAL A 35 11.33 -9.15 -4.43
CA VAL A 35 11.66 -7.75 -4.67
C VAL A 35 10.80 -7.20 -5.80
N GLY A 36 10.21 -6.04 -5.56
CA GLY A 36 9.45 -5.25 -6.52
C GLY A 36 10.35 -4.51 -7.50
N ASN A 37 9.77 -4.06 -8.60
CA ASN A 37 10.50 -3.24 -9.55
C ASN A 37 10.53 -1.79 -9.08
N VAL A 38 11.69 -1.14 -9.20
CA VAL A 38 11.80 0.30 -9.00
C VAL A 38 11.14 0.99 -10.20
N PRO A 39 10.14 1.88 -10.00
CA PRO A 39 9.51 2.60 -11.10
C PRO A 39 10.54 3.33 -11.97
N ASN A 40 10.29 3.38 -13.28
CA ASN A 40 11.17 3.97 -14.30
C ASN A 40 12.55 3.31 -14.47
N GLN A 41 12.77 2.11 -13.90
CA GLN A 41 13.97 1.32 -14.17
C GLN A 41 13.66 0.11 -15.07
N THR A 42 14.70 -0.55 -15.57
CA THR A 42 14.54 -1.81 -16.31
C THR A 42 13.91 -2.86 -15.41
N PRO A 43 12.72 -3.38 -15.76
CA PRO A 43 12.03 -4.34 -14.93
C PRO A 43 12.74 -5.69 -14.90
N LYS A 44 12.62 -6.36 -13.76
CA LYS A 44 12.96 -7.75 -13.50
C LYS A 44 11.68 -8.53 -13.18
N ASP A 45 11.79 -9.85 -13.24
CA ASP A 45 10.69 -10.73 -12.85
C ASP A 45 10.36 -10.53 -11.37
N SER A 46 9.10 -10.22 -11.10
CA SER A 46 8.56 -9.95 -9.76
C SER A 46 7.08 -10.37 -9.74
N PRO A 47 6.52 -10.75 -8.57
CA PRO A 47 5.07 -10.90 -8.40
C PRO A 47 4.36 -9.56 -8.15
N ILE A 48 5.11 -8.49 -7.86
CA ILE A 48 4.55 -7.15 -7.62
C ILE A 48 4.38 -6.44 -8.96
N ARG A 49 3.16 -5.96 -9.23
CA ARG A 49 2.84 -5.20 -10.44
C ARG A 49 3.63 -3.90 -10.47
N LEU A 50 4.35 -3.66 -11.56
CA LEU A 50 5.14 -2.45 -11.76
C LEU A 50 4.20 -1.27 -11.99
N ILE A 51 4.39 -0.19 -11.24
CA ILE A 51 3.84 1.14 -11.53
C ILE A 51 4.89 1.98 -12.27
N ASP A 52 4.45 2.88 -13.13
CA ASP A 52 5.37 3.75 -13.88
C ASP A 52 5.71 5.06 -13.15
N ASP A 53 4.90 5.45 -12.17
CA ASP A 53 5.10 6.65 -11.37
C ASP A 53 4.91 6.34 -9.87
N ILE A 54 5.75 6.97 -9.04
CA ILE A 54 5.68 6.88 -7.57
C ILE A 54 4.70 7.90 -6.99
N ASP A 55 4.26 8.88 -7.78
CA ASP A 55 3.30 9.89 -7.34
C ASP A 55 1.97 9.25 -6.94
N PRO A 56 1.29 9.80 -5.91
CA PRO A 56 0.05 9.24 -5.41
C PRO A 56 -1.03 9.22 -6.48
N VAL A 57 -1.86 8.19 -6.43
CA VAL A 57 -3.16 8.23 -7.10
C VAL A 57 -4.01 9.28 -6.37
N LYS A 58 -4.53 10.26 -7.11
CA LYS A 58 -5.37 11.35 -6.58
C LYS A 58 -6.81 11.20 -7.06
N GLY A 59 -7.75 11.35 -6.13
CA GLY A 59 -9.20 11.31 -6.37
C GLY A 59 -9.78 9.89 -6.31
N ALA A 60 -10.87 9.72 -5.57
CA ALA A 60 -11.54 8.44 -5.34
C ALA A 60 -12.18 7.82 -6.60
N SER A 61 -12.32 8.59 -7.68
CA SER A 61 -12.80 8.11 -8.98
C SER A 61 -11.69 7.78 -9.98
N ASN A 62 -10.42 7.81 -9.55
CA ASN A 62 -9.28 7.60 -10.45
C ASN A 62 -9.18 6.12 -10.87
N PRO A 63 -9.03 5.82 -12.18
CA PRO A 63 -8.92 4.44 -12.67
C PRO A 63 -7.70 3.68 -12.12
N ASN A 64 -6.65 4.39 -11.69
CA ASN A 64 -5.43 3.79 -11.14
C ASN A 64 -5.59 3.30 -9.69
N LEU A 65 -6.76 3.48 -9.06
CA LEU A 65 -6.99 3.03 -7.68
C LEU A 65 -6.90 1.51 -7.49
N SER A 66 -7.05 0.70 -8.54
CA SER A 66 -6.96 -0.75 -8.41
C SER A 66 -5.56 -1.21 -8.02
N CYS A 67 -4.51 -0.78 -8.76
CA CYS A 67 -3.16 -1.33 -8.59
C CYS A 67 -2.03 -0.30 -8.61
N GLY A 68 -2.34 1.00 -8.70
CA GLY A 68 -1.37 2.09 -8.76
C GLY A 68 -1.21 2.67 -10.16
N GLN A 69 -0.32 3.66 -10.29
CA GLN A 69 -0.14 4.43 -11.53
C GLN A 69 0.24 3.52 -12.70
N ASN A 70 -0.68 3.43 -13.67
CA ASN A 70 -0.56 2.62 -14.89
C ASN A 70 0.03 1.23 -14.65
N ALA A 71 -0.42 0.57 -13.57
CA ALA A 71 0.17 -0.68 -13.12
C ALA A 71 0.12 -1.76 -14.22
N GLN A 72 1.27 -2.39 -14.47
CA GLN A 72 1.42 -3.46 -15.45
C GLN A 72 1.36 -4.83 -14.78
N ASN A 73 0.84 -5.82 -15.49
CA ASN A 73 0.87 -7.21 -15.01
C ASN A 73 2.30 -7.63 -14.71
N ALA A 74 2.48 -8.34 -13.59
CA ALA A 74 3.77 -8.82 -13.16
C ALA A 74 4.10 -10.17 -13.82
N ALA A 75 5.38 -10.47 -13.99
CA ALA A 75 5.83 -11.68 -14.68
C ALA A 75 5.63 -12.96 -13.85
N LEU A 76 5.60 -12.84 -12.52
CA LEU A 76 5.53 -14.00 -11.62
C LEU A 76 4.17 -14.09 -10.93
N VAL A 77 3.76 -15.33 -10.65
CA VAL A 77 2.71 -15.66 -9.68
C VAL A 77 3.34 -16.58 -8.64
N VAL A 78 3.30 -16.17 -7.37
CA VAL A 78 4.03 -16.87 -6.30
C VAL A 78 3.08 -17.64 -5.38
N PRO A 79 3.52 -18.77 -4.78
CA PRO A 79 2.65 -19.57 -3.93
C PRO A 79 2.32 -18.84 -2.62
N ALA A 80 1.09 -19.00 -2.15
CA ALA A 80 0.63 -18.66 -0.81
C ALA A 80 -0.39 -19.71 -0.36
N ASN A 81 -0.67 -19.79 0.94
CA ASN A 81 -1.68 -20.69 1.49
C ASN A 81 -2.60 -19.93 2.46
N PRO A 82 -3.79 -20.48 2.77
CA PRO A 82 -4.55 -20.01 3.91
C PRO A 82 -3.68 -19.99 5.17
N GLY A 83 -3.74 -18.91 5.94
CA GLY A 83 -2.89 -18.71 7.11
C GLY A 83 -1.45 -18.24 6.82
N SER A 84 -1.04 -18.10 5.56
CA SER A 84 0.28 -17.54 5.23
C SER A 84 0.46 -16.13 5.81
N GLN A 85 1.65 -15.85 6.34
CA GLN A 85 2.03 -14.51 6.77
C GLN A 85 2.58 -13.73 5.57
N VAL A 86 1.97 -12.58 5.28
CA VAL A 86 2.37 -11.70 4.19
C VAL A 86 2.83 -10.37 4.76
N ALA A 87 4.11 -10.03 4.53
CA ALA A 87 4.72 -8.79 4.96
C ALA A 87 4.96 -7.85 3.77
N PHE A 88 4.60 -6.58 3.93
CA PHE A 88 4.72 -5.51 2.93
C PHE A 88 5.76 -4.48 3.37
N SER A 89 6.81 -4.31 2.56
CA SER A 89 7.84 -3.30 2.79
C SER A 89 7.70 -2.18 1.75
N TRP A 90 7.61 -0.95 2.24
CA TRP A 90 7.48 0.25 1.39
C TRP A 90 8.77 1.04 1.39
N ALA A 91 9.14 1.56 0.22
CA ALA A 91 10.27 2.46 0.06
C ALA A 91 9.82 3.83 -0.44
N SER A 92 10.55 4.87 -0.10
CA SER A 92 10.46 6.16 -0.78
C SER A 92 11.06 6.09 -2.20
N GLY A 93 10.79 7.10 -3.02
CA GLY A 93 11.28 7.19 -4.40
C GLY A 93 12.81 7.15 -4.57
N ASN A 94 13.57 7.45 -3.51
CA ASN A 94 15.03 7.33 -3.49
C ASN A 94 15.54 6.01 -2.86
N GLY A 95 14.66 5.04 -2.63
CA GLY A 95 14.98 3.75 -2.01
C GLY A 95 15.20 3.79 -0.50
N GLY A 96 14.88 4.91 0.16
CA GLY A 96 14.88 5.02 1.61
C GLY A 96 13.56 4.54 2.23
N ASN A 97 13.37 4.83 3.51
CA ASN A 97 12.11 4.51 4.18
C ASN A 97 10.97 5.38 3.66
N TRP A 98 9.76 4.85 3.74
CA TRP A 98 8.51 5.56 3.45
C TRP A 98 8.45 6.95 4.15
N PRO A 99 7.96 8.02 3.49
CA PRO A 99 8.13 9.38 4.01
C PRO A 99 6.98 9.91 4.88
N HIS A 100 5.89 9.16 5.05
CA HIS A 100 4.69 9.63 5.75
C HIS A 100 4.31 8.74 6.94
N ASN A 101 3.64 9.31 7.93
CA ASN A 101 3.33 8.63 9.19
C ASN A 101 1.88 8.78 9.67
N THR A 102 1.02 9.35 8.84
CA THR A 102 -0.39 9.62 9.14
C THR A 102 -1.27 9.03 8.04
N GLY A 103 -1.97 7.94 8.33
CA GLY A 103 -2.81 7.26 7.35
C GLY A 103 -3.00 5.76 7.64
N PRO A 104 -4.11 5.16 7.20
CA PRO A 104 -4.31 3.73 7.35
C PRO A 104 -3.51 2.92 6.33
N LEU A 105 -3.45 1.63 6.63
CA LEU A 105 -3.06 0.55 5.75
C LEU A 105 -4.31 -0.28 5.45
N MET A 106 -4.55 -0.58 4.18
CA MET A 106 -5.71 -1.35 3.73
C MET A 106 -5.24 -2.52 2.88
N THR A 107 -5.77 -3.72 3.11
CA THR A 107 -5.48 -4.86 2.23
C THR A 107 -6.75 -5.54 1.74
N TYR A 108 -6.80 -5.74 0.42
CA TYR A 108 -7.86 -6.42 -0.30
C TYR A 108 -7.28 -7.59 -1.09
N MET A 109 -8.14 -8.53 -1.43
CA MET A 109 -7.85 -9.54 -2.43
C MET A 109 -8.94 -9.57 -3.50
N ALA A 110 -8.57 -10.04 -4.69
CA ALA A 110 -9.52 -10.33 -5.77
C ALA A 110 -9.09 -11.59 -6.51
N LEU A 111 -10.06 -12.44 -6.85
CA LEU A 111 -9.82 -13.62 -7.67
C LEU A 111 -9.55 -13.18 -9.13
N CYS A 112 -8.49 -13.70 -9.73
CA CYS A 112 -8.19 -13.55 -11.15
C CYS A 112 -9.11 -14.48 -11.96
N GLU A 113 -10.37 -14.09 -12.11
CA GLU A 113 -11.41 -14.91 -12.72
C GLU A 113 -11.03 -15.36 -14.15
N GLY A 114 -11.08 -16.67 -14.39
CA GLY A 114 -10.91 -17.27 -15.71
C GLY A 114 -9.49 -17.25 -16.29
N THR A 115 -8.48 -16.79 -15.55
CA THR A 115 -7.08 -16.74 -16.04
C THR A 115 -6.07 -16.70 -14.89
N THR A 116 -4.79 -16.78 -15.20
CA THR A 116 -3.70 -16.57 -14.25
C THR A 116 -3.44 -15.08 -14.02
N CYS A 117 -2.99 -14.69 -12.83
CA CYS A 117 -2.90 -13.27 -12.47
C CYS A 117 -1.89 -12.45 -13.28
N ASP A 118 -0.91 -13.10 -13.92
CA ASP A 118 0.02 -12.50 -14.90
C ASP A 118 -0.68 -12.06 -16.19
N LYS A 119 -1.93 -12.50 -16.43
CA LYS A 119 -2.75 -12.14 -17.60
C LYS A 119 -4.07 -11.46 -17.25
N TYR A 120 -4.36 -11.29 -15.96
CA TYR A 120 -5.63 -10.76 -15.49
C TYR A 120 -5.67 -9.22 -15.55
N ASP A 121 -6.75 -8.65 -16.07
CA ASP A 121 -7.02 -7.21 -16.00
C ASP A 121 -7.78 -6.89 -14.71
N ALA A 122 -7.20 -6.04 -13.87
CA ALA A 122 -7.74 -5.69 -12.56
C ALA A 122 -8.85 -4.62 -12.61
N THR A 123 -9.14 -4.05 -13.78
CA THR A 123 -10.09 -2.93 -13.94
C THR A 123 -11.49 -3.24 -13.39
N ASN A 124 -11.97 -4.48 -13.58
CA ASN A 124 -13.30 -4.91 -13.13
C ASN A 124 -13.24 -5.97 -12.04
N ALA A 125 -12.12 -6.04 -11.32
CA ALA A 125 -11.93 -7.03 -10.28
C ALA A 125 -12.94 -6.86 -9.13
N ASN A 126 -13.38 -7.99 -8.57
CA ASN A 126 -14.23 -8.05 -7.38
C ASN A 126 -13.36 -8.10 -6.13
N TRP A 127 -13.11 -6.95 -5.52
CA TRP A 127 -12.23 -6.81 -4.37
C TRP A 127 -12.98 -7.07 -3.06
N PHE A 128 -12.40 -7.87 -2.18
CA PHE A 128 -12.88 -8.06 -0.81
C PHE A 128 -11.78 -7.66 0.17
N LYS A 129 -12.14 -6.90 1.21
CA LYS A 129 -11.18 -6.46 2.22
C LYS A 129 -10.82 -7.64 3.12
N ILE A 130 -9.53 -7.86 3.37
CA ILE A 130 -9.06 -8.91 4.27
C ILE A 130 -8.47 -8.35 5.56
N ASP A 131 -8.01 -7.10 5.54
CA ASP A 131 -7.33 -6.48 6.66
C ASP A 131 -7.35 -4.95 6.56
N GLU A 132 -7.36 -4.27 7.71
CA GLU A 132 -7.18 -2.82 7.83
C GLU A 132 -6.50 -2.45 9.14
N ALA A 133 -5.60 -1.46 9.08
CA ALA A 133 -4.89 -0.95 10.25
C ALA A 133 -4.77 0.57 10.20
N GLY A 134 -5.00 1.25 11.33
CA GLY A 134 -5.03 2.71 11.41
C GLY A 134 -4.22 3.22 12.60
N LEU A 135 -4.87 3.99 13.47
CA LEU A 135 -4.31 4.38 14.76
C LEU A 135 -4.09 3.15 15.65
N LYS A 136 -2.93 3.08 16.31
CA LYS A 136 -2.60 2.00 17.25
C LYS A 136 -3.44 2.12 18.53
N PRO A 137 -3.97 1.01 19.07
CA PRO A 137 -4.81 1.04 20.26
C PRO A 137 -4.14 1.62 21.51
N ASP A 138 -2.80 1.56 21.58
CA ASP A 138 -1.99 2.11 22.67
C ASP A 138 -1.76 3.63 22.57
N GLY A 139 -2.26 4.27 21.50
CA GLY A 139 -2.11 5.71 21.26
C GLY A 139 -0.71 6.13 20.78
N SER A 140 0.17 5.20 20.41
CA SER A 140 1.55 5.49 19.95
C SER A 140 1.64 6.04 18.52
N GLY A 141 0.50 6.35 17.89
CA GLY A 141 0.40 6.88 16.54
C GLY A 141 -0.17 5.88 15.54
N TRP A 142 0.03 6.12 14.25
CA TRP A 142 -0.45 5.24 13.18
C TRP A 142 0.51 4.08 12.94
N TRP A 143 0.01 2.94 12.46
CA TRP A 143 0.86 1.86 11.94
C TRP A 143 1.77 2.32 10.79
N GLN A 144 1.35 3.31 10.00
CA GLN A 144 2.20 3.91 8.96
C GLN A 144 3.49 4.53 9.51
N GLN A 145 3.52 5.00 10.77
CA GLN A 145 4.73 5.50 11.40
C GLN A 145 5.81 4.42 11.51
N ASP A 146 5.42 3.16 11.70
CA ASP A 146 6.36 2.05 11.80
C ASP A 146 6.97 1.75 10.41
N ILE A 147 6.19 1.90 9.35
CA ILE A 147 6.67 1.87 7.95
C ILE A 147 7.66 3.00 7.67
N MET A 148 7.36 4.22 8.13
CA MET A 148 8.31 5.35 8.07
C MET A 148 9.62 5.06 8.80
N ASN A 149 9.57 4.26 9.86
CA ASN A 149 10.74 3.82 10.63
C ASN A 149 11.48 2.63 9.97
N GLY A 150 11.03 2.16 8.81
CA GLY A 150 11.67 1.09 8.03
C GLY A 150 11.18 -0.31 8.41
N GLN A 151 10.06 -0.43 9.12
CA GLN A 151 9.44 -1.72 9.40
C GLN A 151 8.51 -2.12 8.25
N SER A 152 8.24 -3.41 8.12
CA SER A 152 7.19 -3.94 7.24
C SER A 152 5.87 -4.04 8.00
N TYR A 153 4.75 -4.01 7.28
CA TYR A 153 3.44 -4.37 7.84
C TYR A 153 3.11 -5.83 7.50
N THR A 154 2.73 -6.64 8.48
CA THR A 154 2.44 -8.07 8.29
C THR A 154 1.00 -8.38 8.63
N LEU A 155 0.36 -9.19 7.79
CA LEU A 155 -0.97 -9.75 8.02
C LEU A 155 -0.98 -11.25 7.73
N THR A 156 -2.08 -11.90 8.10
CA THR A 156 -2.33 -13.32 7.82
C THR A 156 -3.42 -13.47 6.77
N LEU A 157 -3.20 -14.32 5.76
CA LEU A 157 -4.24 -14.63 4.78
C LEU A 157 -5.40 -15.39 5.44
N PRO A 158 -6.67 -15.13 5.06
CA PRO A 158 -7.82 -15.79 5.66
C PRO A 158 -7.74 -17.33 5.58
N ASP A 159 -8.09 -18.03 6.66
CA ASP A 159 -7.93 -19.50 6.74
C ASP A 159 -8.89 -20.30 5.84
N ASP A 160 -10.06 -19.74 5.50
CA ASP A 160 -11.07 -20.39 4.67
C ASP A 160 -11.15 -19.82 3.24
N ILE A 161 -10.12 -19.08 2.81
CA ILE A 161 -10.03 -18.65 1.41
C ILE A 161 -9.94 -19.88 0.49
N ALA A 162 -10.73 -19.88 -0.58
CA ALA A 162 -10.67 -20.94 -1.58
C ALA A 162 -9.33 -20.92 -2.34
N PRO A 163 -8.83 -22.08 -2.80
CA PRO A 163 -7.66 -22.12 -3.67
C PRO A 163 -7.93 -21.41 -5.01
N GLY A 164 -6.93 -20.70 -5.52
CA GLY A 164 -7.08 -19.93 -6.76
C GLY A 164 -5.95 -18.96 -7.06
N GLU A 165 -6.09 -18.25 -8.18
CA GLU A 165 -5.23 -17.16 -8.61
C GLU A 165 -5.75 -15.86 -8.02
N TYR A 166 -4.98 -15.15 -7.20
CA TYR A 166 -5.42 -13.92 -6.54
C TYR A 166 -4.46 -12.76 -6.76
N LEU A 167 -5.02 -11.55 -6.89
CA LEU A 167 -4.31 -10.32 -6.61
C LEU A 167 -4.48 -9.98 -5.12
N ILE A 168 -3.38 -9.61 -4.47
CA ILE A 168 -3.39 -8.92 -3.18
C ILE A 168 -3.15 -7.43 -3.46
N ARG A 169 -4.15 -6.58 -3.18
CA ARG A 169 -4.03 -5.12 -3.25
C ARG A 169 -3.76 -4.60 -1.85
N HIS A 170 -2.52 -4.18 -1.60
CA HIS A 170 -2.14 -3.50 -0.36
C HIS A 170 -1.98 -2.01 -0.63
N GLU A 171 -2.49 -1.18 0.26
CA GLU A 171 -2.58 0.26 0.05
C GLU A 171 -2.21 1.02 1.32
N ILE A 172 -1.41 2.07 1.12
CA ILE A 172 -1.28 3.17 2.07
C ILE A 172 -2.21 4.30 1.61
N ILE A 173 -3.07 4.81 2.50
CA ILE A 173 -3.79 6.07 2.26
C ILE A 173 -3.12 7.14 3.11
N ALA A 174 -2.32 7.99 2.50
CA ALA A 174 -1.59 9.04 3.21
C ALA A 174 -2.51 10.26 3.43
N LEU A 175 -2.70 10.63 4.69
CA LEU A 175 -3.67 11.64 5.14
C LEU A 175 -3.02 12.96 5.56
N GLN A 176 -1.71 13.12 5.33
CA GLN A 176 -0.95 14.25 5.84
C GLN A 176 -1.50 15.62 5.42
N ILE A 177 -2.14 15.67 4.25
CA ILE A 177 -2.79 16.85 3.67
C ILE A 177 -4.27 16.61 3.33
N ALA A 178 -4.88 15.56 3.89
CA ALA A 178 -6.32 15.26 3.75
C ALA A 178 -7.24 16.24 4.52
N LEU A 179 -6.76 17.46 4.76
CA LEU A 179 -7.46 18.52 5.50
C LEU A 179 -8.51 19.25 4.64
N SER A 180 -8.57 18.92 3.36
CA SER A 180 -9.56 19.37 2.38
C SER A 180 -9.96 18.20 1.49
N VAL A 181 -11.16 18.24 0.93
CA VAL A 181 -11.63 17.25 -0.06
C VAL A 181 -10.62 17.14 -1.22
N GLY A 182 -10.29 15.91 -1.62
CA GLY A 182 -9.25 15.61 -2.62
C GLY A 182 -7.80 15.69 -2.08
N GLY A 183 -7.64 15.96 -0.78
CA GLY A 183 -6.33 16.02 -0.12
C GLY A 183 -5.67 14.66 0.08
N ALA A 184 -6.43 13.60 0.33
CA ALA A 184 -5.90 12.24 0.51
C ALA A 184 -5.05 11.76 -0.69
N GLU A 185 -4.04 10.97 -0.38
CA GLU A 185 -3.11 10.39 -1.35
C GLU A 185 -3.17 8.87 -1.25
N PHE A 186 -3.52 8.21 -2.35
CA PHE A 186 -3.68 6.77 -2.39
C PHE A 186 -2.45 6.13 -3.03
N TYR A 187 -1.87 5.13 -2.35
CA TYR A 187 -0.75 4.34 -2.85
C TYR A 187 -1.14 2.86 -2.88
N PRO A 188 -1.98 2.43 -3.83
CA PRO A 188 -2.27 1.01 -4.03
C PRO A 188 -1.13 0.31 -4.76
N SER A 189 -0.88 -0.95 -4.40
CA SER A 189 0.02 -1.85 -5.11
C SER A 189 -0.56 -3.26 -5.13
N CYS A 190 -0.38 -3.97 -6.25
CA CYS A 190 -0.91 -5.31 -6.46
C CYS A 190 0.21 -6.35 -6.51
N THR A 191 0.05 -7.45 -5.75
CA THR A 191 0.92 -8.62 -5.78
C THR A 191 0.16 -9.85 -6.28
N GLN A 192 0.78 -10.65 -7.14
CA GLN A 192 0.16 -11.82 -7.77
C GLN A 192 0.51 -13.10 -7.03
N VAL A 193 -0.50 -13.80 -6.51
CA VAL A 193 -0.32 -15.04 -5.75
C VAL A 193 -1.19 -16.18 -6.26
N ARG A 194 -0.74 -17.42 -6.06
CA ARG A 194 -1.53 -18.64 -6.21
C ARG A 194 -1.77 -19.21 -4.82
N VAL A 195 -3.02 -19.12 -4.37
CA VAL A 195 -3.47 -19.65 -3.09
C VAL A 195 -3.77 -21.14 -3.23
N GLY A 196 -3.14 -21.96 -2.38
CA GLY A 196 -3.40 -23.40 -2.27
C GLY A 196 -4.49 -23.75 -1.25
N GLY A 197 -4.43 -24.98 -0.72
CA GLY A 197 -5.31 -25.44 0.35
C GLY A 197 -6.64 -26.02 -0.12
N SER A 198 -7.58 -26.14 0.81
CA SER A 198 -8.89 -26.78 0.60
C SER A 198 -10.06 -25.93 1.12
N GLY A 199 -9.84 -24.63 1.35
CA GLY A 199 -10.89 -23.70 1.76
C GLY A 199 -12.00 -23.65 0.73
N SER A 200 -13.20 -23.27 1.18
CA SER A 200 -14.38 -23.17 0.30
C SER A 200 -15.18 -21.89 0.53
N GLY A 201 -14.65 -20.99 1.37
CA GLY A 201 -15.26 -19.73 1.71
C GLY A 201 -15.42 -18.81 0.51
N THR A 202 -16.62 -18.28 0.34
CA THR A 202 -16.89 -17.19 -0.61
C THR A 202 -16.85 -15.86 0.13
N PRO A 203 -15.93 -14.93 -0.21
CA PRO A 203 -15.80 -13.68 0.49
C PRO A 203 -16.95 -12.72 0.20
N SER A 204 -17.46 -12.06 1.22
CA SER A 204 -18.48 -11.01 1.12
C SER A 204 -18.37 -10.01 2.28
N PRO A 205 -18.57 -8.70 2.04
CA PRO A 205 -18.94 -8.07 0.76
C PRO A 205 -17.76 -7.89 -0.21
N THR A 206 -18.08 -7.66 -1.49
CA THR A 206 -17.12 -7.27 -2.53
C THR A 206 -17.40 -5.85 -3.05
N VAL A 207 -16.38 -5.19 -3.60
CA VAL A 207 -16.42 -3.84 -4.16
C VAL A 207 -15.54 -3.72 -5.41
N HIS A 208 -15.61 -2.59 -6.09
CA HIS A 208 -14.76 -2.24 -7.23
C HIS A 208 -13.89 -1.01 -6.93
N PHE A 209 -12.73 -0.92 -7.58
CA PHE A 209 -11.89 0.26 -7.59
C PHE A 209 -11.74 0.78 -9.03
N PRO A 210 -12.08 2.05 -9.31
CA PRO A 210 -12.78 3.01 -8.44
C PRO A 210 -14.22 2.58 -8.07
N GLY A 211 -14.78 3.17 -7.02
CA GLY A 211 -16.18 2.96 -6.58
C GLY A 211 -16.34 2.60 -5.10
N ALA A 212 -15.37 1.93 -4.50
CA ALA A 212 -15.39 1.60 -3.07
C ALA A 212 -15.18 2.81 -2.15
N TYR A 213 -14.60 3.88 -2.67
CA TYR A 213 -14.23 5.10 -1.93
C TYR A 213 -14.95 6.32 -2.50
N SER A 214 -15.14 7.33 -1.65
CA SER A 214 -15.50 8.70 -2.03
C SER A 214 -14.50 9.71 -1.45
N ASP A 215 -14.22 10.79 -2.18
CA ASP A 215 -13.35 11.87 -1.70
C ASP A 215 -13.91 12.60 -0.46
N THR A 216 -15.17 12.34 -0.12
CA THR A 216 -15.84 12.88 1.07
C THR A 216 -16.04 11.85 2.18
N ASP A 217 -15.55 10.61 2.02
CA ASP A 217 -15.63 9.62 3.11
C ASP A 217 -14.90 10.16 4.35
N PRO A 218 -15.41 9.92 5.57
CA PRO A 218 -14.81 10.44 6.80
C PRO A 218 -13.41 9.89 7.08
N GLY A 219 -13.00 8.81 6.40
CA GLY A 219 -11.64 8.27 6.43
C GLY A 219 -10.70 8.84 5.36
N ILE A 220 -11.23 9.60 4.39
CA ILE A 220 -10.50 10.14 3.23
C ILE A 220 -10.43 11.67 3.31
N TYR A 221 -11.52 12.34 3.67
CA TYR A 221 -11.50 13.75 4.06
C TYR A 221 -11.49 13.86 5.58
N THR A 222 -10.32 14.16 6.13
CA THR A 222 -10.05 14.14 7.57
C THR A 222 -9.47 15.49 8.03
N PRO A 223 -10.30 16.56 8.12
CA PRO A 223 -9.85 17.88 8.56
C PRO A 223 -9.30 17.89 10.00
N ASP A 224 -9.72 16.90 10.80
CA ASP A 224 -9.41 16.76 12.22
C ASP A 224 -8.36 15.70 12.52
N VAL A 225 -7.63 15.16 11.53
CA VAL A 225 -6.71 14.01 11.69
C VAL A 225 -5.60 14.24 12.73
N TYR A 226 -5.26 15.50 12.99
CA TYR A 226 -4.24 15.91 13.97
C TYR A 226 -4.82 16.37 15.32
N ASN A 227 -6.14 16.37 15.47
CA ASN A 227 -6.77 16.80 16.72
C ASN A 227 -6.61 15.71 17.79
N PRO A 228 -6.34 16.08 19.05
CA PRO A 228 -6.34 15.14 20.16
C PRO A 228 -7.67 14.39 20.26
N GLY A 229 -7.62 13.07 20.44
CA GLY A 229 -8.83 12.23 20.55
C GLY A 229 -9.53 11.94 19.22
N PHE A 230 -8.94 12.29 18.07
CA PHE A 230 -9.45 11.91 16.77
C PHE A 230 -9.66 10.39 16.68
N THR A 231 -10.86 9.98 16.26
CA THR A 231 -11.20 8.58 16.01
C THR A 231 -11.29 8.36 14.51
N TYR A 232 -10.51 7.41 14.00
CA TYR A 232 -10.48 7.13 12.56
C TYR A 232 -11.63 6.22 12.14
N VAL A 233 -12.24 6.51 11.00
CA VAL A 233 -13.26 5.68 10.34
C VAL A 233 -12.67 5.16 9.04
N PHE A 234 -12.51 3.85 8.90
CA PHE A 234 -11.96 3.27 7.69
C PHE A 234 -12.90 3.45 6.49
N PRO A 235 -12.38 3.80 5.30
CA PRO A 235 -13.16 3.81 4.07
C PRO A 235 -13.34 2.40 3.49
N GLY A 236 -14.23 2.28 2.50
CA GLY A 236 -14.51 1.02 1.82
C GLY A 236 -15.42 0.07 2.62
N PRO A 237 -15.55 -1.19 2.17
CA PRO A 237 -16.42 -2.17 2.81
C PRO A 237 -15.88 -2.62 4.17
N ALA A 238 -16.70 -3.33 4.95
CA ALA A 238 -16.20 -4.10 6.10
C ALA A 238 -15.20 -5.18 5.63
N ILE A 239 -14.34 -5.66 6.56
CA ILE A 239 -13.55 -6.88 6.33
C ILE A 239 -14.50 -8.02 5.95
N ALA A 240 -14.15 -8.75 4.90
CA ALA A 240 -15.00 -9.77 4.33
C ALA A 240 -15.11 -10.98 5.25
N SER A 241 -16.33 -11.49 5.34
CA SER A 241 -16.62 -12.81 5.89
C SER A 241 -16.54 -13.86 4.80
N PHE A 242 -16.15 -15.08 5.16
CA PHE A 242 -16.03 -16.21 4.25
C PHE A 242 -17.18 -17.18 4.55
N GLY A 243 -18.24 -17.10 3.75
CA GLY A 243 -19.40 -17.97 3.91
C GLY A 243 -19.18 -19.30 3.20
N THR A 244 -19.67 -20.40 3.77
CA THR A 244 -19.74 -21.68 3.07
C THR A 244 -20.79 -21.58 1.97
N GLY A 245 -20.38 -21.52 0.71
CA GLY A 245 -21.29 -21.41 -0.42
C GLY A 245 -22.21 -22.64 -0.55
N THR A 246 -23.42 -22.59 -0.02
CA THR A 246 -24.52 -23.39 -0.60
C THR A 246 -24.93 -22.71 -1.89
N GLY A 247 -24.48 -23.25 -3.02
CA GLY A 247 -24.95 -22.83 -4.32
C GLY A 247 -26.47 -22.89 -4.38
N ASN A 248 -27.12 -21.74 -4.59
CA ASN A 248 -28.53 -21.70 -4.92
C ASN A 248 -28.72 -21.10 -6.31
N SER A 249 -28.48 -21.93 -7.33
CA SER A 249 -29.15 -21.77 -8.61
C SER A 249 -30.59 -22.27 -8.45
N SER A 250 -31.52 -21.35 -8.23
CA SER A 250 -32.94 -21.60 -8.55
C SER A 250 -33.64 -20.28 -8.88
N SER A 251 -33.82 -20.10 -10.19
CA SER A 251 -34.98 -19.50 -10.87
C SER A 251 -36.11 -18.98 -9.98
N GLY A 252 -36.51 -17.74 -10.25
CA GLY A 252 -37.46 -16.99 -9.45
C GLY A 252 -38.87 -17.56 -9.36
N THR A 253 -39.59 -17.03 -8.37
CA THR A 253 -41.01 -16.70 -8.44
C THR A 253 -41.26 -15.67 -7.34
N THR A 254 -41.78 -14.51 -7.73
CA THR A 254 -42.36 -13.48 -6.86
C THR A 254 -43.47 -14.06 -6.00
N PRO A 255 -43.67 -13.51 -4.79
CA PRO A 255 -45.04 -13.13 -4.45
C PRO A 255 -45.11 -11.69 -3.90
N THR A 256 -46.07 -10.98 -4.49
CA THR A 256 -46.66 -9.71 -4.08
C THR A 256 -47.46 -9.80 -2.78
N GLY A 257 -47.43 -8.71 -2.00
CA GLY A 257 -48.44 -8.27 -1.02
C GLY A 257 -48.30 -8.86 0.39
N SER A 258 -48.43 -8.15 1.50
CA SER A 258 -49.00 -6.82 1.78
C SER A 258 -48.57 -6.38 3.19
N SER A 259 -48.42 -5.07 3.43
CA SER A 259 -48.31 -4.49 4.78
C SER A 259 -49.56 -4.80 5.64
N PRO A 260 -49.44 -4.75 6.98
CA PRO A 260 -49.87 -3.51 7.63
C PRO A 260 -49.00 -3.03 8.82
N SER A 261 -49.13 -1.73 9.05
CA SER A 261 -48.70 -0.93 10.19
C SER A 261 -49.28 -1.41 11.52
N SER A 262 -48.50 -1.39 12.61
CA SER A 262 -48.74 -0.55 13.81
C SER A 262 -47.85 -0.95 15.01
N SER A 263 -47.26 0.08 15.63
CA SER A 263 -46.62 0.06 16.96
C SER A 263 -47.71 -0.03 18.05
N PRO A 264 -47.43 -0.56 19.27
CA PRO A 264 -46.91 0.32 20.32
C PRO A 264 -45.96 -0.36 21.36
N ALA A 265 -45.08 0.45 21.96
CA ALA A 265 -44.54 0.29 23.31
C ALA A 265 -45.24 1.32 24.24
N PRO A 266 -45.09 1.35 25.58
CA PRO A 266 -44.25 0.52 26.46
C PRO A 266 -44.97 0.01 27.75
N SER A 267 -44.30 -0.81 28.57
CA SER A 267 -44.50 -0.86 30.04
C SER A 267 -43.35 -1.59 30.75
N ALA A 268 -42.73 -0.91 31.71
CA ALA A 268 -41.80 -1.46 32.71
C ALA A 268 -42.58 -2.11 33.87
N PRO A 269 -41.92 -2.95 34.69
CA PRO A 269 -41.77 -2.56 36.09
C PRO A 269 -40.41 -2.90 36.74
N THR A 270 -39.98 -1.95 37.56
CA THR A 270 -39.39 -2.03 38.91
C THR A 270 -38.63 -3.30 39.33
N SER A 271 -37.34 -3.14 39.65
CA SER A 271 -36.68 -3.90 40.72
C SER A 271 -35.75 -2.99 41.53
N THR A 272 -36.04 -2.94 42.83
CA THR A 272 -35.26 -2.41 43.95
C THR A 272 -33.96 -3.18 44.11
N SER A 273 -32.83 -2.50 44.35
CA SER A 273 -31.71 -3.05 45.11
C SER A 273 -30.91 -1.95 45.80
N SER A 274 -30.54 -2.30 47.03
CA SER A 274 -30.05 -1.50 48.14
C SER A 274 -28.56 -1.19 48.09
N ILE A 275 -28.21 -0.14 48.83
CA ILE A 275 -26.88 0.38 49.17
C ILE A 275 -26.17 -0.58 50.14
N ASP A 276 -24.90 -0.91 49.87
CA ASP A 276 -23.79 -0.75 50.82
C ASP A 276 -22.41 -1.06 50.19
N PRO A 277 -21.32 -0.36 50.59
CA PRO A 277 -19.96 -0.56 50.08
C PRO A 277 -19.12 -1.48 50.98
N PRO A 278 -18.01 -2.06 50.49
CA PRO A 278 -16.95 -2.52 51.36
C PRO A 278 -15.70 -1.64 51.31
N SER A 279 -15.20 -1.45 52.52
CA SER A 279 -14.08 -0.67 53.00
C SER A 279 -12.72 -1.28 52.63
N SER A 280 -11.74 -0.39 52.68
CA SER A 280 -10.28 -0.54 52.71
C SER A 280 -9.69 -1.60 53.67
N SER A 281 -8.56 -2.21 53.28
CA SER A 281 -7.36 -2.55 54.09
C SER A 281 -6.33 -3.27 53.17
N SER A 282 -5.17 -2.70 52.84
CA SER A 282 -3.89 -2.57 53.56
C SER A 282 -2.93 -3.78 53.47
N ASN A 283 -1.88 -3.62 52.62
CA ASN A 283 -0.44 -3.98 52.79
C ASN A 283 0.00 -5.45 53.04
N PRO A 284 1.31 -5.80 52.93
CA PRO A 284 2.43 -5.24 52.14
C PRO A 284 3.32 -6.30 51.40
N ILE A 285 4.20 -5.79 50.52
CA ILE A 285 5.63 -6.14 50.26
C ILE A 285 6.07 -7.62 50.40
N SER A 286 6.66 -8.17 49.32
CA SER A 286 7.92 -8.91 49.46
C SER A 286 8.77 -8.86 48.18
N SER A 287 9.99 -8.38 48.37
CA SER A 287 11.15 -8.39 47.48
C SER A 287 11.81 -9.76 47.42
N THR A 288 12.39 -10.13 46.28
CA THR A 288 13.69 -10.84 46.25
C THR A 288 14.39 -10.61 44.92
N ALA A 289 15.57 -10.02 45.03
CA ALA A 289 16.60 -9.96 44.01
C ALA A 289 17.29 -11.34 43.89
N SER A 290 17.88 -11.62 42.73
CA SER A 290 19.02 -12.53 42.62
C SER A 290 19.94 -12.03 41.52
N THR A 291 21.14 -11.64 41.95
CA THR A 291 22.34 -11.31 41.18
C THR A 291 23.31 -12.50 41.16
N ALA A 292 24.27 -12.41 40.25
CA ALA A 292 25.56 -13.12 40.11
C ALA A 292 25.56 -14.20 39.01
N ASP A 293 26.26 -13.94 37.89
CA ASP A 293 27.72 -14.15 37.67
C ASP A 293 27.93 -15.57 37.10
N GLY A 294 28.72 -15.89 36.08
CA GLY A 294 29.72 -15.25 35.24
C GLY A 294 30.32 -16.39 34.39
N GLY A 295 30.96 -16.09 33.26
CA GLY A 295 31.77 -17.09 32.54
C GLY A 295 31.71 -17.05 31.02
N ASP A 296 32.65 -16.30 30.44
CA ASP A 296 33.26 -16.57 29.12
C ASP A 296 34.11 -17.87 29.21
N PRO A 297 34.28 -18.64 28.12
CA PRO A 297 35.52 -18.48 27.35
C PRO A 297 35.36 -18.63 25.82
N THR A 298 35.83 -17.61 25.11
CA THR A 298 36.86 -17.62 24.04
C THR A 298 37.20 -18.98 23.37
N THR A 299 37.09 -19.05 22.03
CA THR A 299 38.01 -19.74 21.08
C THR A 299 37.54 -19.47 19.64
N THR A 300 38.06 -18.45 18.94
CA THR A 300 39.16 -18.52 17.96
C THR A 300 39.12 -19.75 17.03
N PHE A 301 38.82 -19.58 15.74
CA PHE A 301 39.52 -20.24 14.61
C PHE A 301 39.16 -19.58 13.26
N LEU A 302 40.20 -19.00 12.63
CA LEU A 302 40.38 -18.75 11.19
C LEU A 302 41.66 -19.52 10.81
N PRO A 303 41.80 -20.08 9.59
CA PRO A 303 42.33 -19.32 8.44
C PRO A 303 41.65 -19.68 7.10
N SER A 304 41.45 -18.73 6.17
CA SER A 304 42.35 -18.28 5.08
C SER A 304 42.84 -19.36 4.10
N SER A 305 42.43 -19.26 2.83
CA SER A 305 43.29 -19.58 1.68
C SER A 305 42.86 -18.81 0.42
N THR A 306 43.87 -18.24 -0.21
CA THR A 306 43.92 -17.39 -1.40
C THR A 306 44.15 -18.17 -2.71
N MET A 307 43.76 -17.52 -3.83
CA MET A 307 44.22 -17.64 -5.23
C MET A 307 43.91 -18.91 -6.04
N SER A 308 43.32 -18.74 -7.24
CA SER A 308 44.08 -18.70 -8.49
C SER A 308 43.21 -18.39 -9.71
N SER A 309 43.77 -17.57 -10.59
CA SER A 309 43.37 -17.31 -11.98
C SER A 309 43.37 -18.58 -12.84
N GLY A 310 42.54 -18.59 -13.88
CA GLY A 310 42.56 -19.59 -14.95
C GLY A 310 41.80 -19.09 -16.18
N SER A 311 42.53 -18.44 -17.09
CA SER A 311 42.12 -18.15 -18.45
C SER A 311 42.28 -19.38 -19.35
N THR A 312 41.27 -19.73 -20.14
CA THR A 312 41.48 -20.37 -21.45
C THR A 312 40.30 -20.09 -22.37
N SER A 313 40.62 -19.43 -23.47
CA SER A 313 39.88 -19.33 -24.72
C SER A 313 39.87 -20.67 -25.46
N VAL A 314 38.73 -21.06 -26.07
CA VAL A 314 38.73 -21.72 -27.40
C VAL A 314 37.52 -21.24 -28.22
N SER A 315 37.86 -20.90 -29.45
CA SER A 315 37.12 -20.32 -30.56
C SER A 315 36.04 -21.20 -31.23
N SER A 316 35.25 -20.51 -32.06
CA SER A 316 34.73 -20.92 -33.38
C SER A 316 33.41 -21.69 -33.46
N ALA A 317 32.36 -21.06 -34.00
CA ALA A 317 32.07 -21.19 -35.43
C ALA A 317 30.98 -20.21 -35.90
N THR A 318 31.35 -19.47 -36.93
CA THR A 318 30.53 -18.64 -37.82
C THR A 318 29.56 -19.49 -38.64
N THR A 319 28.31 -19.03 -38.79
CA THR A 319 27.60 -19.10 -40.08
C THR A 319 26.73 -17.88 -40.27
N THR A 320 27.17 -17.07 -41.21
CA THR A 320 26.44 -16.02 -41.94
C THR A 320 25.22 -16.57 -42.65
N SER A 321 24.13 -15.79 -42.69
CA SER A 321 23.33 -15.58 -43.90
C SER A 321 22.53 -14.27 -43.74
N ALA A 322 22.96 -13.27 -44.49
CA ALA A 322 22.19 -12.08 -44.80
C ALA A 322 21.40 -12.33 -46.08
N SER A 323 20.20 -11.74 -46.19
CA SER A 323 19.62 -11.37 -47.47
C SER A 323 18.73 -10.14 -47.32
N ASP A 324 19.12 -9.12 -48.09
CA ASP A 324 18.53 -7.81 -48.34
C ASP A 324 17.03 -7.86 -48.73
N ALA A 325 16.20 -6.98 -48.16
CA ALA A 325 15.75 -5.68 -48.68
C ALA A 325 14.58 -5.75 -49.68
N ALA A 326 13.50 -5.02 -49.35
CA ALA A 326 12.90 -4.02 -50.25
C ALA A 326 11.74 -3.30 -49.55
N SER A 327 11.77 -1.98 -49.68
CA SER A 327 10.72 -1.02 -49.33
C SER A 327 9.46 -1.18 -50.18
N SER A 328 8.29 -0.88 -49.60
CA SER A 328 7.27 -0.09 -50.28
C SER A 328 6.40 0.68 -49.29
N THR A 329 6.41 2.00 -49.51
CA THR A 329 5.50 3.03 -48.98
C THR A 329 4.04 2.72 -49.24
N SER A 330 3.17 2.97 -48.25
CA SER A 330 1.91 3.66 -48.51
C SER A 330 1.44 4.42 -47.26
N SER A 331 1.13 5.69 -47.52
CA SER A 331 0.69 6.74 -46.62
C SER A 331 -0.84 6.79 -46.53
N SER A 332 -1.36 7.05 -45.33
CA SER A 332 -2.56 7.86 -45.02
C SER A 332 -2.95 7.57 -43.57
N SER A 333 -3.37 8.49 -42.70
CA SER A 333 -3.49 9.94 -42.73
C SER A 333 -3.77 10.33 -41.28
N SER A 334 -3.00 11.28 -40.76
CA SER A 334 -3.17 11.92 -39.46
C SER A 334 -4.32 12.92 -39.47
N CYS A 335 -5.12 12.95 -38.40
CA CYS A 335 -5.93 14.10 -38.03
C CYS A 335 -5.39 14.65 -36.70
N TRP A 336 -4.51 15.65 -36.80
CA TRP A 336 -4.19 16.53 -35.69
C TRP A 336 -5.25 17.63 -35.65
N ASP A 337 -5.87 17.86 -34.49
CA ASP A 337 -6.46 19.16 -34.17
C ASP A 337 -5.48 19.91 -33.24
N GLN A 338 -5.11 21.11 -33.67
CA GLN A 338 -4.19 22.00 -33.00
C GLN A 338 -4.98 23.05 -32.24
N ASN A 339 -4.89 23.02 -30.91
CA ASN A 339 -4.99 24.24 -30.10
C ASN A 339 -4.05 24.16 -28.91
N GLY A 340 -2.78 24.47 -29.18
CA GLY A 340 -1.82 24.80 -28.15
C GLY A 340 -1.98 26.26 -27.70
N LYS A 341 -2.08 26.49 -26.39
CA LYS A 341 -1.28 27.49 -25.65
C LYS A 341 -1.58 27.50 -24.14
N LYS A 342 -0.53 27.18 -23.38
CA LYS A 342 -0.08 27.81 -22.12
C LYS A 342 -0.94 27.65 -20.86
N HIS A 343 -0.53 26.73 -19.98
CA HIS A 343 -0.55 26.95 -18.53
C HIS A 343 0.67 26.29 -17.87
N LEU A 344 1.86 26.87 -18.09
CA LEU A 344 3.00 26.73 -17.21
C LEU A 344 3.07 28.01 -16.38
N HIS A 345 2.57 27.97 -15.14
CA HIS A 345 2.90 28.99 -14.15
C HIS A 345 2.64 28.53 -12.70
N ASN A 346 3.73 28.52 -11.94
CA ASN A 346 3.86 28.79 -10.51
C ASN A 346 3.30 27.77 -9.51
N TRP A 347 4.06 26.70 -9.26
CA TRP A 347 4.05 26.05 -7.94
C TRP A 347 5.23 26.48 -7.05
N ALA A 348 6.34 26.92 -7.67
CA ALA A 348 7.55 27.35 -6.94
C ALA A 348 7.42 28.70 -6.21
N ARG A 349 6.37 29.51 -6.48
CA ARG A 349 6.15 30.78 -5.78
C ARG A 349 5.40 30.61 -4.45
N ASP A 350 4.52 29.61 -4.35
CA ASP A 350 3.65 29.44 -3.19
C ASP A 350 4.44 28.93 -1.97
N TRP A 351 5.42 28.06 -2.20
CA TRP A 351 6.29 27.52 -1.14
C TRP A 351 7.26 28.54 -0.52
N LEU A 352 7.65 29.58 -1.28
CA LEU A 352 8.52 30.65 -0.80
C LEU A 352 7.77 31.76 -0.04
N GLU A 353 6.46 31.96 -0.32
CA GLU A 353 5.65 32.93 0.41
C GLU A 353 5.22 32.43 1.80
N THR A 354 4.97 31.12 1.98
CA THR A 354 4.64 30.57 3.31
C THR A 354 5.80 30.71 4.32
N ARG A 355 7.06 30.66 3.86
CA ARG A 355 8.24 30.88 4.72
C ARG A 355 8.47 32.36 5.09
N ARG A 356 7.98 33.32 4.30
CA ARG A 356 8.04 34.75 4.68
C ARG A 356 7.03 35.08 5.78
N VAL A 357 5.84 34.47 5.76
CA VAL A 357 4.81 34.72 6.78
C VAL A 357 5.20 34.13 8.16
N ILE A 358 5.91 32.99 8.18
CA ILE A 358 6.39 32.37 9.44
C ILE A 358 7.58 33.14 10.04
N LYS A 359 8.45 33.75 9.23
CA LYS A 359 9.61 34.50 9.74
C LYS A 359 9.25 35.89 10.27
N ILE A 360 8.14 36.49 9.80
CA ILE A 360 7.67 37.81 10.28
C ILE A 360 6.90 37.71 11.61
N ARG A 361 6.28 36.58 11.94
CA ARG A 361 5.61 36.40 13.25
C ARG A 361 6.56 36.12 14.43
N ARG A 362 7.82 35.75 14.18
CA ARG A 362 8.83 35.53 15.25
C ARG A 362 9.62 36.78 15.65
N SER A 363 9.42 37.94 15.00
CA SER A 363 10.10 39.20 15.34
C SER A 363 9.19 40.25 16.02
N ARG A 364 8.00 39.86 16.48
CA ARG A 364 7.08 40.71 17.28
C ARG A 364 6.76 40.15 18.67
N LEU A 365 7.56 39.21 19.13
CA LEU A 365 7.55 38.70 20.49
C LEU A 365 9.01 38.61 20.93
N HIS A 366 9.66 39.75 21.13
CA HIS A 366 10.81 40.03 22.01
C HIS A 366 10.94 41.55 22.12
#